data_AF-A0A7K8SGD1-F1
#
_entry.id   AF-A0A7K8SGD1-F1
#
_cell.length_a   1.000
_cell.length_b   1.000
_cell.length_c   1.000
_cell.angle_alpha   90.00
_cell.angle_beta   90.00
_cell.angle_gamma   90.00
#
_symmetry.space_group_name_H-M   'P 1'
#
loop_
_entity.id
_entity.type
_entity.pdbx_description
1 polymer ?
#
loop_
_entity_poly.entity_id
_entity_poly.type
_entity_poly.pdbx_seq_one_letter_code
_entity_poly.pdbx_strand_id
1 'polypeptide(L)' 'DSFQLELQACRESRELRIRRHSVPPFIPLRRLEREFLPGRLREFLATLWQLLSAFVARRQQLTLLQ' A
#
# COMPACT_ATOMS: atom_id res chain seq x y z
N ASP A 1 4.22 7.74 11.86
CA ASP A 1 2.93 7.58 11.14
C ASP A 1 2.60 6.12 10.99
N SER A 2 1.32 5.78 11.10
CA SER A 2 0.83 4.40 10.93
C SER A 2 -0.26 4.35 9.86
N PHE A 3 -0.14 3.42 8.92
CA PHE A 3 -1.13 3.16 7.87
C PHE A 3 -1.70 1.75 8.03
N GLN A 4 -2.99 1.60 7.79
CA GLN A 4 -3.72 0.36 7.94
C GLN A 4 -4.08 -0.20 6.56
N LEU A 5 -3.98 -1.52 6.41
CA LEU A 5 -4.35 -2.26 5.21
C LEU A 5 -5.03 -3.56 5.64
N GLU A 6 -6.26 -3.76 5.15
CA GLU A 6 -7.01 -5.00 5.35
C GLU A 6 -7.12 -5.74 4.03
N LEU A 7 -6.62 -6.99 4.01
CA LEU A 7 -6.74 -7.90 2.88
C LEU A 7 -7.80 -8.95 3.16
N GLN A 8 -8.55 -9.32 2.12
CA GLN A 8 -9.54 -10.39 2.16
C GLN A 8 -9.25 -11.39 1.06
N ALA A 9 -9.20 -12.68 1.41
CA ALA A 9 -9.13 -13.75 0.42
C ALA A 9 -10.51 -13.96 -0.22
N CYS A 10 -10.56 -13.92 -1.54
CA CYS A 10 -11.76 -14.31 -2.28
C CYS A 10 -11.89 -15.83 -2.24
N ARG A 11 -13.03 -16.36 -1.76
CA ARG A 11 -13.22 -17.80 -1.56
C ARG A 11 -13.15 -18.60 -2.86
N GLU A 12 -13.50 -17.98 -3.98
CA GLU A 12 -13.59 -18.61 -5.29
C GLU A 12 -12.24 -18.63 -6.02
N SER A 13 -11.51 -17.52 -6.04
CA SER A 13 -10.25 -17.39 -6.79
C SER A 13 -8.99 -17.60 -5.96
N ARG A 14 -9.09 -17.70 -4.63
CA ARG A 14 -7.94 -17.66 -3.69
C ARG A 14 -7.08 -16.39 -3.82
N GLU A 15 -7.53 -15.39 -4.56
CA GLU A 15 -6.86 -14.12 -4.71
C GLU A 15 -7.08 -13.24 -3.49
N LEU A 16 -6.05 -12.48 -3.12
CA LEU A 16 -6.17 -11.43 -2.11
C LEU A 16 -6.71 -10.16 -2.75
N ARG A 17 -7.68 -9.53 -2.08
CA ARG A 17 -8.30 -8.26 -2.46
C ARG A 17 -8.18 -7.27 -1.31
N ILE A 18 -8.06 -5.99 -1.63
CA ILE A 18 -8.03 -4.92 -0.63
C ILE A 18 -9.45 -4.62 -0.19
N ARG A 19 -9.73 -4.86 1.09
CA ARG A 19 -11.04 -4.60 1.72
C ARG A 19 -11.16 -3.17 2.23
N ARG A 20 -10.18 -2.73 3.02
CA ARG A 20 -10.11 -1.38 3.62
C ARG A 20 -8.66 -0.94 3.73
N HIS A 21 -8.42 0.37 3.68
CA HIS A 21 -7.10 0.93 3.92
C HIS A 21 -7.18 2.39 4.38
N SER A 22 -6.13 2.87 5.06
CA SER A 22 -5.91 4.30 5.33
C SER A 22 -4.80 4.90 4.46
N VAL A 23 -4.35 4.16 3.44
CA VAL A 23 -3.31 4.60 2.49
C VAL A 23 -3.77 5.86 1.73
N PRO A 24 -2.91 6.91 1.62
CA PRO A 24 -3.23 8.15 0.90
C PRO A 24 -3.66 7.93 -0.57
N PRO A 25 -4.60 8.76 -1.09
CA PRO A 25 -5.22 8.55 -2.40
C PRO A 25 -4.29 8.70 -3.60
N PHE A 26 -3.14 9.38 -3.44
CA PHE A 26 -2.14 9.51 -4.50
C PHE A 26 -1.30 8.23 -4.72
N ILE A 27 -1.31 7.29 -3.76
CA ILE A 27 -0.67 5.99 -3.94
C ILE A 27 -1.57 5.13 -4.84
N PRO A 28 -1.07 4.57 -5.96
CA PRO A 28 -1.89 3.86 -6.95
C PRO A 28 -2.27 2.45 -6.49
N LEU A 29 -2.95 2.34 -5.35
CA LEU A 29 -3.16 1.08 -4.63
C LEU A 29 -3.94 0.05 -5.45
N ARG A 30 -4.93 0.47 -6.24
CA ARG A 30 -5.70 -0.41 -7.15
C ARG A 30 -4.86 -0.97 -8.31
N ARG A 31 -3.83 -0.23 -8.74
CA ARG A 31 -2.88 -0.72 -9.75
C ARG A 31 -1.97 -1.79 -9.15
N LEU A 32 -1.41 -1.50 -7.97
CA LEU A 32 -0.55 -2.44 -7.22
C LEU A 32 -1.31 -3.72 -6.86
N GLU A 33 -2.57 -3.60 -6.46
CA GLU A 33 -3.46 -4.75 -6.19
C GLU A 33 -3.53 -5.70 -7.39
N ARG A 34 -3.82 -5.17 -8.59
CA ARG A 34 -3.96 -5.97 -9.80
C ARG A 34 -2.64 -6.59 -10.27
N GLU A 35 -1.53 -5.89 -10.06
CA GLU A 35 -0.21 -6.29 -10.56
C GLU A 35 0.48 -7.32 -9.65
N PHE A 36 0.30 -7.20 -8.33
CA PHE A 36 1.10 -7.95 -7.37
C PHE A 36 0.29 -8.88 -6.44
N LEU A 37 -0.98 -8.60 -6.11
CA LEU A 37 -1.72 -9.50 -5.21
C LEU A 37 -1.98 -10.90 -5.78
N PRO A 38 -2.03 -11.13 -7.11
CA PRO A 38 -1.98 -12.47 -7.68
C PRO A 38 -0.61 -13.13 -7.43
N GLY A 39 -0.45 -13.78 -6.29
CA GLY A 39 0.72 -14.61 -5.96
C GLY A 39 1.99 -13.86 -5.54
N ARG A 40 2.06 -12.53 -5.64
CA ARG A 40 3.25 -11.72 -5.31
C ARG A 40 3.02 -10.77 -4.12
N LEU A 41 2.36 -11.27 -3.08
CA LEU A 41 2.04 -10.49 -1.86
C LEU A 41 3.26 -9.79 -1.25
N ARG A 42 4.43 -10.45 -1.23
CA ARG A 42 5.65 -9.85 -0.66
C ARG A 42 6.10 -8.62 -1.44
N GLU A 43 6.01 -8.68 -2.77
CA GLU A 43 6.38 -7.57 -3.65
C GLU A 43 5.38 -6.42 -3.53
N PHE A 44 4.08 -6.74 -3.46
CA PHE A 44 3.03 -5.77 -3.16
C PHE A 44 3.36 -4.98 -1.87
N LEU A 45 3.65 -5.68 -0.77
CA LEU A 45 3.94 -5.07 0.52
C LEU A 45 5.24 -4.26 0.51
N ALA A 46 6.29 -4.75 -0.17
CA ALA A 46 7.55 -4.04 -0.30
C ALA A 46 7.38 -2.73 -1.08
N THR A 47 6.69 -2.76 -2.22
CA THR A 47 6.43 -1.55 -3.02
C THR A 47 5.55 -0.56 -2.25
N LEU A 48 4.51 -1.03 -1.58
CA LEU A 48 3.65 -0.16 -0.75
C LEU A 48 4.43 0.49 0.39
N TRP A 49 5.28 -0.28 1.07
CA TRP A 49 6.16 0.23 2.13
C TRP A 49 7.10 1.33 1.63
N GLN A 50 7.73 1.13 0.48
CA GLN A 50 8.63 2.13 -0.12
C GLN A 50 7.91 3.43 -0.44
N LEU A 51 6.71 3.37 -1.04
CA LEU A 51 5.92 4.55 -1.37
C LEU A 51 5.49 5.32 -0.11
N LEU A 52 5.01 4.61 0.92
CA LEU A 52 4.62 5.22 2.19
C LEU A 52 5.80 5.85 2.91
N SER A 53 6.95 5.16 2.93
CA SER A 53 8.18 5.65 3.55
C SER A 53 8.69 6.92 2.86
N ALA A 54 8.70 6.93 1.52
CA ALA A 54 9.11 8.10 0.74
C ALA A 54 8.20 9.32 1.00
N PHE A 55 6.88 9.09 1.10
CA PHE A 55 5.93 10.13 1.45
C PHE A 55 6.17 10.71 2.85
N VAL A 56 6.30 9.83 3.86
CA VAL A 56 6.56 10.25 5.25
C VAL A 56 7.87 11.03 5.33
N ALA A 57 8.93 10.53 4.71
CA ALA A 57 10.23 11.20 4.67
C ALA A 57 10.13 12.59 4.04
N ARG A 58 9.44 12.72 2.90
CA ARG A 58 9.26 14.03 2.25
C ARG A 58 8.45 15.00 3.09
N ARG A 59 7.42 14.52 3.78
CA ARG A 59 6.64 15.36 4.70
C ARG A 59 7.48 15.84 5.88
N GLN A 60 8.28 14.97 6.46
CA GLN A 60 9.20 15.33 7.55
C GLN A 60 10.26 16.35 7.08
N GLN A 61 10.82 16.17 5.88
CA GLN A 61 11.75 17.14 5.29
C GLN A 61 11.14 18.53 5.18
N LEU A 62 9.88 18.63 4.73
CA LEU A 62 9.18 19.92 4.67
C LEU A 62 8.97 20.53 6.06
N THR A 63 8.63 19.71 7.07
CA THR A 63 8.49 20.16 8.45
C THR A 63 9.80 20.69 9.04
N LEU A 64 10.95 20.11 8.67
CA LEU A 64 12.27 20.55 9.16
C LEU A 64 12.80 21.82 8.45
N LEU A 65 12.27 22.15 7.28
CA LEU A 65 12.62 23.34 6.49
C LEU A 65 11.69 24.54 6.77
N GLN A 66 10.69 24.35 7.64
CA GLN A 66 9.75 25.36 8.12
C GLN A 66 10.13 25.82 9.53
#